data_AF-A0A1C6U9L1-F1
#
_entry.id   AF-A0A1C6U9L1-F1
#
_cell.length_a   1.000
_cell.length_b   1.000
_cell.length_c   1.000
_cell.angle_alpha   90.00
_cell.angle_beta   90.00
_cell.angle_gamma   90.00
#
_symmetry.space_group_name_H-M   'P 1'
#
loop_
_entity.id
_entity.type
_entity.pdbx_description
1 polymer ?
#
loop_
_entity_poly.entity_id
_entity_poly.type
_entity_poly.pdbx_seq_one_letter_code
_entity_poly.pdbx_strand_id
1 'polypeptide(L)'
;MRLRFSATAASTLSALVVLALMPVAYPAFGADVGSAGDEVAAPSPSPSAAHTLYRVGGIGCDGHPQYEAAGTVTLSRLNGQLRVSIEVTDNLYPGQSFSVEAWEEAPGCYPDNALRVPGAGLTTDSSGAGSTSFTLPFPYGRTFPDGSTVTLGDGFGTEKLVLVLDRTNSTGAGDSYAAGPLPLPEEPPRDGDGDGVPDDLDRCADSYPGYPVDEIGCARPLEIDWSVPARFTGIPSNTPAQVQHTSYPATIIVGFPGGAPCDPGLTYRISTGGRDYSLTGGCEQAVSYDTDGSHVVQVQASAGGRQVAAGARAIRVRDLLLVVLGDSVAAGEGSPAAGNLRWQDTRCHRSAAAGALGAAAALEQADRRSSVTVVHLACTGASIDAGLLGDFGGITGVPGRPIPAQVPEAKRIIGSRQPDAVLVTVGINDTRVVEDVLMPCLLVPFYDCTRRQAVFDRNLAALPAGYDRLSTALTGTLGVGASDVYLNEYFNPLRKGPVEPCQVLNLSPDESVWADGRVLGGLNAAVGAAATRHGWQHVSGMFDEFTNHGYCAAAPSRWVRTMPESLAGQGDVLGTFHPNEAGQRSYARHLEDSLRHLVE
;
A
#
# COMPACT_ATOMS: atom_id res chain seq x y z
N MET A 1 23.58 63.06 24.25
CA MET A 1 22.80 63.28 25.49
C MET A 1 22.37 61.91 26.01
N ARG A 2 22.67 61.60 27.29
CA ARG A 2 22.40 60.33 28.02
C ARG A 2 20.87 60.04 28.01
N LEU A 3 20.33 58.82 28.07
CA LEU A 3 20.34 57.75 29.09
C LEU A 3 19.66 56.51 28.44
N ARG A 4 20.18 55.28 28.46
CA ARG A 4 20.08 54.22 29.51
C ARG A 4 18.74 54.12 30.27
N PHE A 5 18.01 53.04 30.03
CA PHE A 5 17.46 52.20 31.10
C PHE A 5 17.86 50.74 30.84
N SER A 6 18.40 50.12 31.89
CA SER A 6 18.74 48.71 32.01
C SER A 6 17.87 48.09 33.10
N ALA A 7 17.94 46.76 33.15
CA ALA A 7 17.64 45.85 34.26
C ALA A 7 16.26 45.17 34.18
N THR A 8 16.09 43.86 34.41
CA THR A 8 16.96 42.70 34.75
C THR A 8 15.98 41.51 34.79
N ALA A 9 16.21 40.40 34.09
CA ALA A 9 16.89 39.17 34.54
C ALA A 9 16.03 38.14 35.29
N ALA A 10 16.34 36.86 34.99
CA ALA A 10 16.01 35.60 35.69
C ALA A 10 14.60 35.03 35.44
N SER A 11 14.37 33.73 35.22
CA SER A 11 15.25 32.55 35.12
C SER A 11 14.38 31.33 34.80
N THR A 12 14.92 30.41 33.98
CA THR A 12 14.78 28.94 34.01
C THR A 12 13.44 28.29 34.39
N LEU A 13 12.92 27.40 33.52
CA LEU A 13 12.96 25.96 33.78
C LEU A 13 12.65 25.16 32.51
N SER A 14 13.56 24.27 32.16
CA SER A 14 13.34 23.16 31.23
C SER A 14 12.36 22.16 31.85
N ALA A 15 11.39 21.70 31.05
CA ALA A 15 10.77 20.40 31.25
C ALA A 15 10.39 19.84 29.87
N LEU A 16 11.22 18.92 29.38
CA LEU A 16 10.81 17.91 28.40
C LEU A 16 9.60 17.17 28.98
N VAL A 17 8.49 17.15 28.25
CA VAL A 17 7.52 16.06 28.34
C VAL A 17 7.28 15.57 26.92
N VAL A 18 7.97 14.48 26.61
CA VAL A 18 7.62 13.55 25.54
C VAL A 18 6.28 12.94 25.95
N LEU A 19 5.21 13.26 25.23
CA LEU A 19 3.98 12.49 25.32
C LEU A 19 3.80 11.73 24.00
N ALA A 20 4.24 10.47 24.04
CA ALA A 20 3.89 9.46 23.07
C ALA A 20 2.37 9.24 23.12
N LEU A 21 1.68 9.53 22.01
CA LEU A 21 0.31 9.12 21.81
C LEU A 21 0.34 7.65 21.36
N MET A 22 0.12 6.75 22.32
CA MET A 22 -0.32 5.38 22.03
C MET A 22 -1.85 5.37 21.84
N PRO A 23 -2.37 4.58 20.88
CA PRO A 23 -3.80 4.48 20.64
C PRO A 23 -4.47 3.61 21.70
N VAL A 24 -5.60 4.09 22.23
CA VAL A 24 -6.47 3.35 23.14
C VAL A 24 -7.38 2.44 22.31
N ALA A 25 -7.26 1.14 22.55
CA ALA A 25 -8.20 0.12 22.07
C ALA A 25 -9.48 0.15 22.93
N TYR A 26 -10.64 0.09 22.27
CA TYR A 26 -11.91 -0.32 22.87
C TYR A 26 -12.41 -1.59 22.15
N PRO A 27 -13.07 -2.51 22.87
CA PRO A 27 -13.49 -3.79 22.31
C PRO A 27 -14.80 -3.64 21.52
N ALA A 28 -14.85 -4.30 20.35
CA ALA A 28 -16.07 -4.45 19.57
C ALA A 28 -16.89 -5.64 20.09
N PHE A 29 -18.18 -5.41 20.34
CA PHE A 29 -19.20 -6.45 20.45
C PHE A 29 -19.58 -6.92 19.04
N GLY A 30 -19.73 -8.24 18.88
CA GLY A 30 -19.93 -8.91 17.61
C GLY A 30 -21.33 -8.84 17.01
N ALA A 31 -21.37 -9.14 15.72
CA ALA A 31 -22.48 -9.77 15.03
C ALA A 31 -21.93 -10.48 13.77
N ASP A 32 -22.23 -11.77 13.66
CA ASP A 32 -22.06 -12.62 12.48
C ASP A 32 -22.70 -12.01 11.24
N VAL A 33 -22.04 -12.13 10.06
CA VAL A 33 -22.56 -12.74 8.82
C VAL A 33 -21.35 -13.09 7.94
N GLY A 34 -21.27 -14.35 7.46
CA GLY A 34 -20.13 -14.87 6.71
C GLY A 34 -20.07 -14.53 5.22
N SER A 35 -18.90 -14.77 4.63
CA SER A 35 -18.74 -15.19 3.24
C SER A 35 -17.35 -15.79 3.04
N ALA A 36 -17.32 -16.95 2.39
CA ALA A 36 -16.16 -17.76 2.08
C ALA A 36 -15.09 -17.04 1.25
N GLY A 37 -13.83 -17.41 1.49
CA GLY A 37 -12.67 -17.06 0.68
C GLY A 37 -11.51 -17.97 1.09
N ASP A 38 -11.08 -18.81 0.14
CA ASP A 38 -10.15 -19.92 0.30
C ASP A 38 -8.77 -19.51 0.85
N GLU A 39 -8.41 -20.03 2.02
CA GLU A 39 -7.02 -20.25 2.40
C GLU A 39 -6.68 -21.72 2.12
N VAL A 40 -5.84 -21.92 1.11
CA VAL A 40 -5.17 -23.20 0.87
C VAL A 40 -4.12 -23.36 1.95
N ALA A 41 -4.53 -23.93 3.08
CA ALA A 41 -3.61 -24.58 3.99
C ALA A 41 -2.89 -25.68 3.20
N ALA A 42 -1.56 -25.71 3.29
CA ALA A 42 -0.76 -26.86 2.86
C ALA A 42 -1.43 -28.16 3.36
N PRO A 43 -1.43 -29.26 2.59
CA PRO A 43 -2.00 -30.50 3.07
C PRO A 43 -1.21 -30.92 4.30
N SER A 44 -1.77 -30.66 5.49
CA SER A 44 -1.34 -31.29 6.72
C SER A 44 -1.25 -32.79 6.45
N PRO A 45 -0.23 -33.50 6.96
CA PRO A 45 -0.16 -34.95 6.82
C PRO A 45 -1.49 -35.50 7.31
N SER A 46 -2.14 -36.32 6.46
CA SER A 46 -3.49 -36.86 6.65
C SER A 46 -3.79 -37.08 8.13
N PRO A 47 -4.86 -36.47 8.69
CA PRO A 47 -5.09 -36.53 10.11
C PRO A 47 -5.20 -37.99 10.52
N SER A 48 -4.40 -38.38 11.49
CA SER A 48 -4.69 -39.52 12.35
C SER A 48 -6.11 -39.32 12.87
N ALA A 49 -7.09 -39.93 12.21
CA ALA A 49 -8.49 -39.73 12.54
C ALA A 49 -8.70 -40.12 14.00
N ALA A 50 -9.22 -39.20 14.82
CA ALA A 50 -9.60 -39.52 16.19
C ALA A 50 -10.85 -40.39 16.13
N HIS A 51 -10.74 -41.63 16.60
CA HIS A 51 -11.81 -42.61 16.61
C HIS A 51 -12.46 -42.67 17.98
N THR A 52 -13.77 -42.74 18.05
CA THR A 52 -14.48 -42.77 19.33
C THR A 52 -14.32 -44.13 20.01
N LEU A 53 -14.04 -44.10 21.32
CA LEU A 53 -14.00 -45.26 22.21
C LEU A 53 -15.38 -45.43 22.85
N TYR A 54 -15.98 -46.62 22.73
CA TYR A 54 -17.33 -46.90 23.22
C TYR A 54 -17.36 -47.95 24.33
N ARG A 55 -18.31 -47.82 25.26
CA ARG A 55 -18.57 -48.86 26.25
C ARG A 55 -19.20 -50.10 25.60
N VAL A 56 -18.77 -51.29 26.02
CA VAL A 56 -19.34 -52.56 25.53
C VAL A 56 -19.89 -53.43 26.67
N GLY A 57 -21.08 -53.99 26.44
CA GLY A 57 -21.88 -54.75 27.42
C GLY A 57 -21.45 -56.21 27.64
N GLY A 58 -20.20 -56.55 27.38
CA GLY A 58 -19.68 -57.93 27.36
C GLY A 58 -19.00 -58.27 26.04
N ILE A 59 -18.10 -59.27 26.05
CA ILE A 59 -17.21 -59.64 24.93
C ILE A 59 -17.98 -60.52 23.89
N GLY A 60 -19.21 -60.14 23.53
CA GLY A 60 -20.12 -60.93 22.70
C GLY A 60 -20.64 -60.20 21.46
N CYS A 61 -20.23 -60.70 20.30
CA CYS A 61 -20.78 -60.64 18.93
C CYS A 61 -21.60 -59.49 18.36
N ASP A 62 -22.49 -58.87 19.10
CA ASP A 62 -23.50 -57.98 18.53
C ASP A 62 -23.31 -56.59 19.15
N GLY A 63 -22.10 -56.07 18.97
CA GLY A 63 -21.67 -54.74 19.40
C GLY A 63 -22.37 -53.62 18.64
N HIS A 64 -23.69 -53.58 18.68
CA HIS A 64 -24.36 -52.29 18.60
C HIS A 64 -23.85 -51.47 19.80
N PRO A 65 -23.22 -50.30 19.58
CA PRO A 65 -22.72 -49.47 20.67
C PRO A 65 -23.90 -49.11 21.57
N GLN A 66 -23.97 -49.76 22.72
CA GLN A 66 -25.02 -49.56 23.70
C GLN A 66 -24.43 -48.65 24.79
N TYR A 67 -24.64 -47.36 24.56
CA TYR A 67 -24.58 -46.27 25.54
C TYR A 67 -23.18 -45.78 25.95
N GLU A 68 -22.93 -44.52 25.54
CA GLU A 68 -21.88 -43.57 25.97
C GLU A 68 -20.48 -43.70 25.32
N ALA A 69 -20.05 -42.59 24.72
CA ALA A 69 -18.66 -42.39 24.30
C ALA A 69 -17.80 -42.17 25.54
N ALA A 70 -16.73 -42.95 25.64
CA ALA A 70 -15.83 -43.01 26.78
C ALA A 70 -14.51 -42.25 26.55
N GLY A 71 -14.25 -41.81 25.32
CA GLY A 71 -12.94 -41.31 24.94
C GLY A 71 -12.66 -41.30 23.45
N THR A 72 -11.41 -41.06 23.10
CA THR A 72 -10.89 -41.11 21.73
C THR A 72 -9.65 -42.00 21.63
N VAL A 73 -9.46 -42.60 20.45
CA VAL A 73 -8.30 -43.39 20.06
C VAL A 73 -7.74 -42.78 18.79
N THR A 74 -6.45 -42.47 18.78
CA THR A 74 -5.74 -41.89 17.64
C THR A 74 -4.65 -42.86 17.17
N LEU A 75 -4.60 -43.13 15.87
CA LEU A 75 -3.61 -44.00 15.23
C LEU A 75 -2.68 -43.18 14.33
N SER A 76 -1.37 -43.35 14.48
CA SER A 76 -0.38 -42.79 13.55
C SER A 76 0.75 -43.78 13.30
N ARG A 77 1.37 -43.73 12.11
CA ARG A 77 2.59 -44.49 11.82
C ARG A 77 3.80 -43.59 12.02
N LEU A 78 4.81 -44.07 12.76
CA LEU A 78 6.06 -43.35 12.99
C LEU A 78 7.22 -44.35 12.91
N ASN A 79 8.16 -44.12 11.99
CA ASN A 79 9.36 -44.95 11.81
C ASN A 79 9.08 -46.47 11.70
N GLY A 80 8.07 -46.86 10.92
CA GLY A 80 7.68 -48.27 10.75
C GLY A 80 7.03 -48.90 11.99
N GLN A 81 6.58 -48.11 12.96
CA GLN A 81 5.79 -48.57 14.11
C GLN A 81 4.40 -47.93 14.10
N LEU A 82 3.40 -48.64 14.62
CA LEU A 82 2.06 -48.11 14.85
C LEU A 82 1.99 -47.50 16.25
N ARG A 83 1.86 -46.18 16.34
CA ARG A 83 1.59 -45.47 17.59
C ARG A 83 0.09 -45.41 17.83
N VAL A 84 -0.31 -45.86 19.01
CA VAL A 84 -1.69 -45.83 19.48
C VAL A 84 -1.75 -44.91 20.70
N SER A 85 -2.60 -43.89 20.62
CA SER A 85 -2.88 -42.97 21.72
C SER A 85 -4.35 -43.09 22.12
N ILE A 86 -4.60 -43.28 23.40
CA ILE A 86 -5.94 -43.46 23.96
C ILE A 86 -6.14 -42.38 25.02
N GLU A 87 -7.24 -41.65 24.90
CA GLU A 87 -7.68 -40.66 25.87
C GLU A 87 -9.10 -41.00 26.30
N VAL A 88 -9.32 -41.10 27.60
CA VAL A 88 -10.59 -41.44 28.23
C VAL A 88 -11.14 -40.21 28.93
N THR A 89 -12.42 -39.90 28.73
CA THR A 89 -13.09 -38.73 29.30
C THR A 89 -13.51 -38.95 30.75
N ASP A 90 -13.80 -37.84 31.44
CA ASP A 90 -14.42 -37.77 32.75
C ASP A 90 -15.67 -38.68 32.79
N ASN A 91 -15.91 -39.36 33.92
CA ASN A 91 -16.99 -40.34 34.19
C ASN A 91 -16.63 -41.83 34.06
N LEU A 92 -15.41 -42.21 33.66
CA LEU A 92 -15.02 -43.61 33.57
C LEU A 92 -14.42 -44.14 34.89
N TYR A 93 -15.15 -44.98 35.62
CA TYR A 93 -14.73 -45.70 36.84
C TYR A 93 -13.49 -45.11 37.56
N PRO A 94 -13.64 -44.10 38.44
CA PRO A 94 -12.51 -43.40 39.06
C PRO A 94 -11.49 -44.31 39.76
N GLY A 95 -10.20 -44.05 39.54
CA GLY A 95 -9.09 -44.76 40.18
C GLY A 95 -8.88 -46.20 39.71
N GLN A 96 -9.50 -46.63 38.61
CA GLN A 96 -9.39 -48.01 38.11
C GLN A 96 -8.27 -48.15 37.07
N SER A 97 -7.75 -49.37 36.93
CA SER A 97 -6.74 -49.71 35.93
C SER A 97 -7.31 -50.64 34.86
N PHE A 98 -6.99 -50.33 33.61
CA PHE A 98 -7.37 -51.07 32.41
C PHE A 98 -6.11 -51.60 31.73
N SER A 99 -6.16 -52.85 31.25
CA SER A 99 -5.20 -53.35 30.27
C SER A 99 -5.65 -53.02 28.86
N VAL A 100 -4.68 -52.89 27.95
CA VAL A 100 -4.97 -52.69 26.52
C VAL A 100 -4.79 -53.99 25.76
N GLU A 101 -5.78 -54.30 24.91
CA GLU A 101 -5.77 -55.40 23.96
C GLU A 101 -5.92 -54.84 22.54
N ALA A 102 -5.18 -55.40 21.59
CA ALA A 102 -5.13 -54.93 20.21
C ALA A 102 -5.03 -56.12 19.24
N TRP A 103 -5.84 -56.13 18.18
CA TRP A 103 -5.81 -57.19 17.17
C TRP A 103 -6.36 -56.74 15.81
N GLU A 104 -6.15 -57.55 14.78
CA GLU A 104 -6.72 -57.34 13.45
C GLU A 104 -8.19 -57.80 13.37
N GLU A 105 -9.08 -57.02 12.76
CA GLU A 105 -10.49 -57.40 12.57
C GLU A 105 -10.62 -58.71 11.76
N ALA A 106 -11.45 -59.65 12.25
CA ALA A 106 -11.76 -60.91 11.58
C ALA A 106 -13.27 -61.22 11.59
N PRO A 107 -13.82 -61.94 10.60
CA PRO A 107 -15.23 -62.33 10.59
C PRO A 107 -15.55 -63.45 11.59
N GLY A 108 -16.40 -63.19 12.59
CA GLY A 108 -16.84 -64.15 13.63
C GLY A 108 -16.31 -63.80 15.04
N CYS A 109 -17.07 -64.09 16.10
CA CYS A 109 -16.84 -63.49 17.42
C CYS A 109 -15.85 -64.21 18.34
N TYR A 110 -14.87 -63.43 18.81
CA TYR A 110 -14.23 -63.35 20.14
C TYR A 110 -13.60 -64.62 20.79
N PRO A 111 -12.59 -64.47 21.69
CA PRO A 111 -11.23 -64.93 21.40
C PRO A 111 -10.57 -65.71 22.56
N ASP A 112 -9.96 -66.85 22.26
CA ASP A 112 -8.81 -67.31 23.06
C ASP A 112 -7.50 -66.62 22.62
N ASN A 113 -7.60 -65.71 21.64
CA ASN A 113 -6.49 -65.14 20.88
C ASN A 113 -6.35 -63.61 21.02
N ALA A 114 -7.01 -62.98 22.00
CA ALA A 114 -6.85 -61.53 22.24
C ALA A 114 -5.41 -61.25 22.70
N LEU A 115 -4.80 -60.25 22.08
CA LEU A 115 -3.41 -59.93 22.35
C LEU A 115 -3.32 -58.80 23.38
N ARG A 116 -3.08 -59.17 24.63
CA ARG A 116 -2.71 -58.20 25.66
C ARG A 116 -1.39 -57.55 25.27
N VAL A 117 -1.39 -56.23 25.09
CA VAL A 117 -0.21 -55.46 24.73
C VAL A 117 0.67 -55.33 25.99
N PRO A 118 1.85 -55.98 26.07
CA PRO A 118 2.65 -56.00 27.28
C PRO A 118 3.09 -54.58 27.68
N GLY A 119 2.85 -54.20 28.94
CA GLY A 119 3.20 -52.87 29.46
C GLY A 119 2.26 -51.74 29.04
N ALA A 120 1.25 -52.00 28.21
CA ALA A 120 0.22 -51.02 27.90
C ALA A 120 -0.98 -51.16 28.85
N GLY A 121 -1.29 -50.07 29.53
CA GLY A 121 -2.42 -49.95 30.43
C GLY A 121 -2.75 -48.47 30.66
N LEU A 122 -3.94 -48.23 31.19
CA LEU A 122 -4.45 -46.91 31.52
C LEU A 122 -5.02 -46.95 32.93
N THR A 123 -4.60 -46.03 33.80
CA THR A 123 -5.21 -45.84 35.12
C THR A 123 -5.94 -44.51 35.11
N THR A 124 -7.22 -44.52 35.46
CA THR A 124 -8.02 -43.31 35.54
C THR A 124 -7.77 -42.58 36.86
N ASP A 125 -7.90 -41.26 36.84
CA ASP A 125 -7.79 -40.42 38.03
C ASP A 125 -9.09 -40.42 38.87
N SER A 126 -9.18 -39.53 39.87
CA SER A 126 -10.35 -39.40 40.74
C SER A 126 -11.62 -38.88 40.05
N SER A 127 -11.50 -38.31 38.85
CA SER A 127 -12.62 -37.88 38.00
C SER A 127 -13.03 -38.95 36.97
N GLY A 128 -12.21 -39.99 36.82
CA GLY A 128 -12.41 -41.04 35.82
C GLY A 128 -11.75 -40.75 34.48
N ALA A 129 -11.03 -39.64 34.34
CA ALA A 129 -10.25 -39.32 33.15
C ALA A 129 -8.90 -40.03 33.17
N GLY A 130 -8.34 -40.31 31.99
CA GLY A 130 -7.00 -40.90 31.88
C GLY A 130 -6.51 -40.99 30.45
N SER A 131 -5.21 -41.10 30.26
CA SER A 131 -4.61 -41.24 28.93
C SER A 131 -3.46 -42.22 28.96
N THR A 132 -3.26 -42.96 27.86
CA THR A 132 -2.09 -43.81 27.66
C THR A 132 -1.66 -43.77 26.20
N SER A 133 -0.39 -44.06 25.95
CA SER A 133 0.14 -44.17 24.59
C SER A 133 1.22 -45.22 24.54
N PHE A 134 1.21 -46.03 23.49
CA PHE A 134 2.19 -47.08 23.26
C PHE A 134 2.48 -47.25 21.78
N THR A 135 3.55 -47.98 21.47
CA THR A 135 3.94 -48.30 20.10
C THR A 135 3.88 -49.81 19.91
N LEU A 136 3.27 -50.24 18.81
CA LEU A 136 3.28 -51.62 18.35
C LEU A 136 4.32 -51.73 17.22
N PRO A 137 5.24 -52.71 17.27
CA PRO A 137 6.06 -53.01 16.09
C PRO A 137 5.14 -53.40 14.95
N PHE A 138 5.44 -52.97 13.73
CA PHE A 138 4.55 -53.14 12.59
C PHE A 138 5.30 -53.85 11.45
N PRO A 139 4.84 -55.02 10.95
CA PRO A 139 3.63 -55.73 11.35
C PRO A 139 3.70 -56.26 12.79
N TYR A 140 2.56 -56.21 13.49
CA TYR A 140 2.45 -56.67 14.88
C TYR A 140 1.84 -58.07 14.91
N GLY A 141 2.58 -59.07 15.36
CA GLY A 141 2.05 -60.43 15.41
C GLY A 141 2.50 -61.29 16.58
N ARG A 142 1.69 -62.31 16.86
CA ARG A 142 2.02 -63.40 17.79
C ARG A 142 1.47 -64.71 17.25
N THR A 143 2.27 -65.76 17.39
CA THR A 143 1.84 -67.13 17.12
C THR A 143 1.28 -67.75 18.40
N PHE A 144 0.07 -68.29 18.32
CA PHE A 144 -0.62 -68.98 19.41
C PHE A 144 -0.12 -70.42 19.56
N PRO A 145 -0.34 -71.07 20.72
CA PRO A 145 0.09 -72.46 20.95
C PRO A 145 -0.50 -73.48 19.97
N ASP A 146 -1.63 -73.17 19.35
CA ASP A 146 -2.27 -73.98 18.31
C ASP A 146 -1.63 -73.81 16.91
N GLY A 147 -0.63 -72.93 16.80
CA GLY A 147 0.08 -72.62 15.56
C GLY A 147 -0.55 -71.51 14.72
N SER A 148 -1.73 -70.99 15.09
CA SER A 148 -2.32 -69.83 14.43
C SER A 148 -1.49 -68.57 14.67
N THR A 149 -1.43 -67.65 13.71
CA THR A 149 -0.77 -66.35 13.86
C THR A 149 -1.76 -65.25 13.50
N VAL A 150 -1.88 -64.25 14.36
CA VAL A 150 -2.58 -63.00 14.05
C VAL A 150 -1.51 -61.94 13.83
N THR A 151 -1.57 -61.25 12.70
CA THR A 151 -0.59 -60.25 12.27
C THR A 151 -1.32 -59.02 11.78
N LEU A 152 -1.26 -57.93 12.54
CA LEU A 152 -1.76 -56.62 12.11
C LEU A 152 -0.72 -55.98 11.19
N GLY A 153 -1.09 -55.59 9.97
CA GLY A 153 -0.20 -54.84 9.08
C GLY A 153 0.64 -55.67 8.11
N ASP A 154 0.29 -56.93 7.87
CA ASP A 154 1.07 -57.84 7.00
C ASP A 154 0.61 -57.85 5.53
N GLY A 155 -0.44 -57.10 5.22
CA GLY A 155 -1.07 -57.00 3.90
C GLY A 155 -2.14 -58.07 3.64
N PHE A 156 -2.52 -58.87 4.63
CA PHE A 156 -3.50 -59.95 4.52
C PHE A 156 -4.64 -59.76 5.52
N GLY A 157 -5.88 -60.10 5.13
CA GLY A 157 -7.04 -59.95 6.00
C GLY A 157 -7.77 -58.62 5.78
N THR A 158 -8.27 -58.01 6.86
CA THR A 158 -9.05 -56.76 6.79
C THR A 158 -8.20 -55.52 6.99
N GLU A 159 -6.99 -55.66 7.57
CA GLU A 159 -6.07 -54.56 7.86
C GLU A 159 -6.70 -53.42 8.67
N LYS A 160 -7.60 -53.79 9.59
CA LYS A 160 -8.21 -52.86 10.53
C LYS A 160 -7.91 -53.27 11.97
N LEU A 161 -7.53 -52.30 12.78
CA LEU A 161 -7.27 -52.48 14.19
C LEU A 161 -8.58 -52.49 14.98
N VAL A 162 -8.77 -53.50 15.82
CA VAL A 162 -9.71 -53.46 16.93
C VAL A 162 -8.91 -53.33 18.22
N LEU A 163 -9.29 -52.34 19.03
CA LEU A 163 -8.67 -52.01 20.31
C LEU A 163 -9.69 -52.14 21.43
N VAL A 164 -9.31 -52.78 22.53
CA VAL A 164 -10.13 -52.86 23.75
C VAL A 164 -9.34 -52.45 24.99
N LEU A 165 -9.94 -51.60 25.82
CA LEU A 165 -9.58 -51.39 27.21
C LEU A 165 -10.36 -52.39 28.07
N ASP A 166 -9.66 -53.29 28.74
CA ASP A 166 -10.26 -54.31 29.60
C ASP A 166 -9.89 -54.13 31.07
N ARG A 167 -10.88 -54.28 31.96
CA ARG A 167 -10.71 -54.13 33.40
C ARG A 167 -10.37 -55.48 34.04
N THR A 168 -9.10 -55.87 33.92
CA THR A 168 -8.46 -57.07 34.51
C THR A 168 -9.39 -58.19 35.02
N ASN A 169 -9.63 -59.20 34.16
CA ASN A 169 -10.18 -60.52 34.49
C ASN A 169 -11.64 -60.61 34.99
N SER A 170 -12.51 -59.61 34.77
CA SER A 170 -13.95 -59.81 34.98
C SER A 170 -14.60 -60.42 33.72
N THR A 171 -15.06 -61.67 33.81
CA THR A 171 -15.95 -62.29 32.80
C THR A 171 -17.39 -61.71 32.85
N GLY A 172 -17.55 -60.47 33.33
CA GLY A 172 -18.83 -59.81 33.57
C GLY A 172 -19.18 -58.82 32.45
N ALA A 173 -20.41 -58.90 31.96
CA ALA A 173 -20.99 -57.97 31.01
C ALA A 173 -20.94 -56.50 31.53
N GLY A 174 -20.24 -55.59 30.82
CA GLY A 174 -20.33 -54.13 31.04
C GLY A 174 -19.08 -53.37 31.49
N ASP A 175 -17.88 -53.98 31.46
CA ASP A 175 -16.64 -53.40 32.04
C ASP A 175 -15.52 -53.09 31.03
N SER A 176 -15.73 -53.33 29.74
CA SER A 176 -14.72 -53.09 28.70
C SER A 176 -15.14 -51.96 27.75
N TYR A 177 -14.16 -51.35 27.10
CA TYR A 177 -14.37 -50.26 26.13
C TYR A 177 -13.64 -50.57 24.84
N ALA A 178 -14.28 -50.38 23.69
CA ALA A 178 -13.73 -50.77 22.39
C ALA A 178 -13.70 -49.61 21.39
N ALA A 179 -12.66 -49.58 20.57
CA ALA A 179 -12.58 -48.75 19.37
C ALA A 179 -12.16 -49.65 18.20
N GLY A 180 -12.98 -49.74 17.18
CA GLY A 180 -12.73 -50.63 16.04
C GLY A 180 -14.00 -50.97 15.26
N PRO A 181 -13.87 -51.35 13.98
CA PRO A 181 -12.62 -51.55 13.23
C PRO A 181 -12.02 -50.23 12.72
N LEU A 182 -10.75 -49.96 13.05
CA LEU A 182 -10.04 -48.72 12.69
C LEU A 182 -9.10 -48.96 11.49
N PRO A 183 -9.18 -48.20 10.40
CA PRO A 183 -8.24 -48.33 9.28
C PRO A 183 -6.81 -47.98 9.73
N LEU A 184 -5.83 -48.75 9.26
CA LEU A 184 -4.42 -48.48 9.53
C LEU A 184 -3.93 -47.27 8.71
N PRO A 185 -3.09 -46.39 9.29
CA PRO A 185 -2.51 -45.27 8.55
C PRO A 185 -1.49 -45.77 7.52
N GLU A 186 -1.62 -45.31 6.26
CA GLU A 186 -0.63 -45.53 5.19
C GLU A 186 0.71 -44.84 5.53
N GLU A 187 1.83 -45.36 5.02
CA GLU A 187 3.11 -44.64 5.10
C GLU A 187 3.04 -43.39 4.23
N PRO A 188 3.51 -42.24 4.73
CA PRO A 188 3.70 -41.10 3.86
C PRO A 188 4.67 -41.51 2.73
N PRO A 189 4.37 -41.14 1.47
CA PRO A 189 5.28 -41.38 0.36
C PRO A 189 6.68 -40.85 0.68
N ARG A 190 7.71 -41.56 0.21
CA ARG A 190 9.08 -41.12 0.39
C ARG A 190 9.32 -39.85 -0.42
N ASP A 191 9.92 -38.85 0.21
CA ASP A 191 10.39 -37.62 -0.40
C ASP A 191 11.89 -37.50 -0.03
N GLY A 192 12.75 -37.80 -1.01
CA GLY A 192 14.17 -38.02 -0.84
C GLY A 192 14.99 -36.75 -0.67
N ASP A 193 14.57 -35.65 -1.28
CA ASP A 193 15.23 -34.35 -1.21
C ASP A 193 14.50 -33.34 -0.31
N GLY A 194 13.30 -33.67 0.16
CA GLY A 194 12.55 -32.89 1.14
C GLY A 194 11.95 -31.62 0.57
N ASP A 195 11.67 -31.59 -0.73
CA ASP A 195 11.05 -30.45 -1.42
C ASP A 195 9.51 -30.44 -1.32
N GLY A 196 8.92 -31.52 -0.77
CA GLY A 196 7.48 -31.70 -0.58
C GLY A 196 6.79 -32.50 -1.68
N VAL A 197 7.52 -32.97 -2.69
CA VAL A 197 7.02 -33.83 -3.77
C VAL A 197 7.53 -35.26 -3.57
N PRO A 198 6.64 -36.28 -3.52
CA PRO A 198 7.04 -37.67 -3.44
C PRO A 198 7.98 -38.12 -4.57
N ASP A 199 8.97 -38.98 -4.26
CA ASP A 199 9.98 -39.52 -5.17
C ASP A 199 9.38 -40.15 -6.46
N ASP A 200 8.15 -40.66 -6.39
CA ASP A 200 7.45 -41.29 -7.52
C ASP A 200 6.79 -40.28 -8.47
N LEU A 201 6.58 -39.05 -8.02
CA LEU A 201 6.06 -37.92 -8.79
C LEU A 201 7.13 -36.89 -9.16
N ASP A 202 8.24 -36.88 -8.41
CA ASP A 202 9.33 -35.93 -8.57
C ASP A 202 10.21 -36.23 -9.80
N ARG A 203 10.34 -35.22 -10.66
CA ARG A 203 11.17 -35.23 -11.87
C ARG A 203 12.49 -34.49 -11.69
N CYS A 204 12.69 -33.91 -10.52
CA CYS A 204 13.75 -33.00 -10.14
C CYS A 204 14.33 -33.38 -8.75
N ALA A 205 14.71 -34.66 -8.60
CA ALA A 205 15.21 -35.36 -7.40
C ALA A 205 16.42 -34.78 -6.61
N ASP A 206 16.85 -33.56 -6.91
CA ASP A 206 17.87 -32.81 -6.19
C ASP A 206 17.44 -31.34 -6.02
N SER A 207 16.14 -31.09 -5.85
CA SER A 207 15.60 -29.79 -5.53
C SER A 207 16.09 -29.31 -4.17
N TYR A 208 16.12 -27.98 -3.97
CA TYR A 208 16.61 -27.43 -2.71
C TYR A 208 15.51 -27.56 -1.64
N PRO A 209 15.75 -28.25 -0.51
CA PRO A 209 14.73 -28.46 0.51
C PRO A 209 14.15 -27.13 0.99
N GLY A 210 12.82 -27.03 1.04
CA GLY A 210 12.11 -25.80 1.43
C GLY A 210 12.04 -24.70 0.36
N TYR A 211 12.64 -24.90 -0.83
CA TYR A 211 12.40 -24.01 -1.97
C TYR A 211 11.05 -24.34 -2.63
N PRO A 212 10.25 -23.35 -3.06
CA PRO A 212 9.00 -23.63 -3.75
C PRO A 212 9.20 -24.31 -5.11
N VAL A 213 8.74 -25.54 -5.21
CA VAL A 213 8.72 -26.35 -6.44
C VAL A 213 7.32 -26.38 -7.07
N ASP A 214 7.24 -26.83 -8.32
CA ASP A 214 5.98 -27.12 -9.00
C ASP A 214 5.47 -28.54 -8.68
N GLU A 215 4.37 -28.95 -9.32
CA GLU A 215 3.71 -30.25 -9.07
C GLU A 215 4.57 -31.47 -9.39
N ILE A 216 5.72 -31.28 -10.05
CA ILE A 216 6.66 -32.34 -10.45
C ILE A 216 8.03 -32.18 -9.77
N GLY A 217 8.11 -31.39 -8.70
CA GLY A 217 9.33 -31.20 -7.90
C GLY A 217 10.34 -30.24 -8.51
N CYS A 218 10.01 -29.51 -9.57
CA CYS A 218 10.98 -28.63 -10.22
C CYS A 218 10.90 -27.19 -9.67
N ALA A 219 12.07 -26.61 -9.36
CA ALA A 219 12.18 -25.25 -8.81
C ALA A 219 11.47 -24.21 -9.70
N ARG A 220 10.54 -23.49 -9.10
CA ARG A 220 9.82 -22.40 -9.77
C ARG A 220 10.75 -21.18 -9.95
N PRO A 221 10.50 -20.30 -10.93
CA PRO A 221 11.35 -19.13 -11.14
C PRO A 221 11.33 -18.16 -9.95
N LEU A 222 12.48 -17.55 -9.65
CA LEU A 222 12.56 -16.47 -8.65
C LEU A 222 11.68 -15.29 -9.07
N GLU A 223 10.95 -14.74 -8.12
CA GLU A 223 10.25 -13.47 -8.30
C GLU A 223 11.21 -12.30 -8.10
N ILE A 224 11.05 -11.29 -8.94
CA ILE A 224 11.85 -10.08 -8.90
C ILE A 224 10.90 -8.92 -8.74
N ASP A 225 11.09 -8.15 -7.67
CA ASP A 225 10.38 -6.93 -7.38
C ASP A 225 11.40 -5.79 -7.22
N TRP A 226 10.92 -4.54 -7.21
CA TRP A 226 11.82 -3.41 -7.07
C TRP A 226 11.14 -2.20 -6.46
N SER A 227 11.97 -1.30 -5.94
CA SER A 227 11.59 0.04 -5.56
C SER A 227 12.60 1.07 -6.06
N VAL A 228 12.15 2.31 -6.20
CA VAL A 228 12.95 3.48 -6.53
C VAL A 228 12.82 4.42 -5.33
N PRO A 229 13.93 4.93 -4.77
CA PRO A 229 13.85 5.82 -3.63
C PRO A 229 13.25 7.17 -4.06
N ALA A 230 12.40 7.71 -3.19
CA ALA A 230 11.79 9.02 -3.36
C ALA A 230 12.86 10.12 -3.53
N ARG A 231 12.56 11.07 -4.40
CA ARG A 231 13.40 12.22 -4.73
C ARG A 231 12.73 13.54 -4.36
N PHE A 232 11.40 13.61 -4.38
CA PHE A 232 10.69 14.84 -4.05
C PHE A 232 10.55 15.02 -2.53
N THR A 233 11.35 15.94 -2.01
CA THR A 233 11.37 16.28 -0.57
C THR A 233 10.42 17.43 -0.20
N GLY A 234 9.47 17.77 -1.07
CA GLY A 234 8.63 18.97 -0.94
C GLY A 234 9.27 20.26 -1.48
N ILE A 235 10.52 20.19 -1.96
CA ILE A 235 11.26 21.32 -2.53
C ILE A 235 11.53 21.07 -4.02
N PRO A 236 11.13 21.99 -4.92
CA PRO A 236 11.41 21.90 -6.35
C PRO A 236 12.90 21.95 -6.68
N SER A 237 13.26 21.25 -7.75
CA SER A 237 14.58 21.19 -8.38
C SER A 237 14.68 22.25 -9.48
N ASN A 238 15.00 23.49 -9.13
CA ASN A 238 14.96 24.64 -10.06
C ASN A 238 16.33 24.98 -10.68
N THR A 239 17.29 24.05 -10.69
CA THR A 239 18.58 24.24 -11.36
C THR A 239 18.90 23.05 -12.26
N PRO A 240 19.68 23.24 -13.34
CA PRO A 240 20.07 22.13 -14.21
C PRO A 240 20.70 20.95 -13.46
N ALA A 241 21.56 21.22 -12.47
CA ALA A 241 22.21 20.18 -11.68
C ALA A 241 21.25 19.36 -10.80
N GLN A 242 20.10 19.95 -10.41
CA GLN A 242 19.09 19.24 -9.62
C GLN A 242 18.13 18.42 -10.48
N VAL A 243 17.99 18.73 -11.77
CA VAL A 243 17.04 18.08 -12.69
C VAL A 243 17.70 17.02 -13.57
N GLN A 244 18.96 17.26 -13.94
CA GLN A 244 19.74 16.36 -14.80
C GLN A 244 20.45 15.33 -13.94
N HIS A 245 19.79 14.19 -13.72
CA HIS A 245 20.35 13.05 -13.00
C HIS A 245 21.26 12.24 -13.93
N THR A 246 22.41 11.82 -13.41
CA THR A 246 23.32 10.88 -14.08
C THR A 246 23.24 9.47 -13.49
N SER A 247 22.39 9.28 -12.48
CA SER A 247 22.24 8.06 -11.72
C SER A 247 20.79 7.93 -11.23
N TYR A 248 20.23 6.75 -11.45
CA TYR A 248 18.87 6.37 -11.10
C TYR A 248 18.93 5.17 -10.16
N PRO A 249 18.95 5.41 -8.83
CA PRO A 249 19.00 4.34 -7.85
C PRO A 249 17.71 3.51 -7.87
N ALA A 250 17.85 2.22 -7.59
CA ALA A 250 16.74 1.32 -7.33
C ALA A 250 17.18 0.24 -6.34
N THR A 251 16.23 -0.39 -5.66
CA THR A 251 16.47 -1.59 -4.86
C THR A 251 15.80 -2.76 -5.55
N ILE A 252 16.59 -3.77 -5.93
CA ILE A 252 16.08 -5.04 -6.43
C ILE A 252 15.76 -5.93 -5.23
N ILE A 253 14.56 -6.48 -5.21
CA ILE A 253 14.06 -7.35 -4.15
C ILE A 253 13.84 -8.72 -4.77
N VAL A 254 14.59 -9.71 -4.31
CA VAL A 254 14.44 -11.11 -4.72
C VAL A 254 13.44 -11.78 -3.80
N GLY A 255 12.51 -12.51 -4.40
CA GLY A 255 11.50 -13.29 -3.67
C GLY A 255 11.32 -14.67 -4.27
N PHE A 256 10.60 -15.50 -3.54
CA PHE A 256 10.10 -16.76 -4.02
C PHE A 256 8.70 -16.58 -4.65
N PRO A 257 8.26 -17.53 -5.48
CA PRO A 257 6.94 -17.48 -6.09
C PRO A 257 5.80 -17.29 -5.08
N GLY A 258 4.82 -16.46 -5.44
CA GLY A 258 3.69 -16.14 -4.57
C GLY A 258 4.00 -15.07 -3.52
N GLY A 259 5.04 -14.25 -3.72
CA GLY A 259 5.42 -13.18 -2.81
C GLY A 259 6.09 -13.62 -1.51
N ALA A 260 6.50 -14.88 -1.39
CA ALA A 260 7.24 -15.37 -0.24
C ALA A 260 8.66 -14.73 -0.19
N PRO A 261 9.19 -14.43 1.00
CA PRO A 261 10.54 -13.88 1.14
C PRO A 261 11.58 -14.87 0.63
N CYS A 262 12.71 -14.35 0.15
CA CYS A 262 13.84 -15.21 -0.23
C CYS A 262 14.46 -15.88 1.01
N ASP A 263 15.21 -16.97 0.79
CA ASP A 263 16.02 -17.62 1.82
C ASP A 263 17.37 -16.87 2.00
N PRO A 264 17.67 -16.31 3.18
CA PRO A 264 18.96 -15.66 3.46
C PRO A 264 20.17 -16.60 3.44
N GLY A 265 19.95 -17.91 3.54
CA GLY A 265 20.98 -18.95 3.45
C GLY A 265 21.51 -19.19 2.03
N LEU A 266 20.80 -18.71 1.01
CA LEU A 266 21.22 -18.79 -0.39
C LEU A 266 22.13 -17.61 -0.77
N THR A 267 22.98 -17.84 -1.77
CA THR A 267 23.71 -16.77 -2.46
C THR A 267 22.97 -16.39 -3.73
N TYR A 268 22.73 -15.10 -3.95
CA TYR A 268 22.08 -14.60 -5.16
C TYR A 268 23.07 -13.83 -6.02
N ARG A 269 23.19 -14.21 -7.30
CA ARG A 269 23.86 -13.41 -8.33
C ARG A 269 22.81 -12.65 -9.12
N ILE A 270 22.88 -11.32 -9.07
CA ILE A 270 21.95 -10.42 -9.75
C ILE A 270 22.71 -9.71 -10.88
N SER A 271 22.26 -9.85 -12.12
CA SER A 271 22.82 -9.16 -13.29
C SER A 271 21.80 -8.18 -13.84
N THR A 272 22.14 -6.89 -13.89
CA THR A 272 21.28 -5.82 -14.41
C THR A 272 22.10 -4.58 -14.78
N GLY A 273 21.65 -3.80 -15.76
CA GLY A 273 22.33 -2.57 -16.17
C GLY A 273 23.79 -2.77 -16.62
N GLY A 274 24.13 -3.97 -17.12
CA GLY A 274 25.50 -4.33 -17.50
C GLY A 274 26.45 -4.56 -16.32
N ARG A 275 25.92 -4.73 -15.10
CA ARG A 275 26.68 -4.95 -13.86
C ARG A 275 26.21 -6.23 -13.17
N ASP A 276 27.12 -6.90 -12.49
CA ASP A 276 26.85 -8.08 -11.67
C ASP A 276 27.00 -7.75 -10.19
N TYR A 277 26.05 -8.23 -9.39
CA TYR A 277 25.99 -8.07 -7.95
C TYR A 277 25.90 -9.46 -7.29
N SER A 278 26.52 -9.61 -6.12
CA SER A 278 26.45 -10.83 -5.31
C SER A 278 25.87 -10.47 -3.96
N LEU A 279 24.76 -11.12 -3.61
CA LEU A 279 24.00 -10.90 -2.39
C LEU A 279 24.01 -12.17 -1.53
N THR A 280 24.35 -12.01 -0.25
CA THR A 280 24.38 -13.09 0.76
C THR A 280 23.77 -12.58 2.05
N GLY A 281 22.94 -13.39 2.72
CA GLY A 281 22.35 -13.01 4.01
C GLY A 281 21.19 -12.01 3.92
N GLY A 282 20.60 -11.81 2.73
CA GLY A 282 19.47 -10.90 2.53
C GLY A 282 18.84 -11.03 1.14
N CYS A 283 17.74 -10.31 0.93
CA CYS A 283 16.93 -10.37 -0.30
C CYS A 283 16.96 -9.07 -1.13
N GLU A 284 17.60 -8.02 -0.62
CA GLU A 284 17.60 -6.70 -1.22
C GLU A 284 18.99 -6.31 -1.71
N GLN A 285 19.06 -5.80 -2.93
CA GLN A 285 20.28 -5.30 -3.55
C GLN A 285 20.06 -3.90 -4.10
N ALA A 286 20.75 -2.92 -3.53
CA ALA A 286 20.80 -1.58 -4.10
C ALA A 286 21.58 -1.59 -5.43
N VAL A 287 20.98 -0.99 -6.45
CA VAL A 287 21.57 -0.82 -7.79
C VAL A 287 21.44 0.63 -8.22
N SER A 288 22.26 1.05 -9.19
CA SER A 288 22.15 2.36 -9.80
C SER A 288 22.26 2.20 -11.30
N TYR A 289 21.27 2.71 -12.02
CA TYR A 289 21.25 2.76 -13.47
C TYR A 289 21.79 4.10 -13.96
N ASP A 290 22.41 4.10 -15.13
CA ASP A 290 22.92 5.32 -15.76
C ASP A 290 21.81 6.06 -16.55
N THR A 291 20.68 5.39 -16.79
CA THR A 291 19.49 5.93 -17.45
C THR A 291 18.22 5.54 -16.70
N ASP A 292 17.19 6.38 -16.80
CA ASP A 292 15.81 5.95 -16.56
C ASP A 292 15.33 5.03 -17.70
N GLY A 293 14.19 4.38 -17.49
CA GLY A 293 13.57 3.49 -18.47
C GLY A 293 13.64 2.00 -18.10
N SER A 294 13.59 1.17 -19.13
CA SER A 294 13.46 -0.28 -18.98
C SER A 294 14.82 -0.96 -18.81
N HIS A 295 14.91 -1.84 -17.81
CA HIS A 295 16.11 -2.62 -17.50
C HIS A 295 15.74 -4.08 -17.33
N VAL A 296 16.62 -5.00 -17.72
CA VAL A 296 16.41 -6.44 -17.51
C VAL A 296 17.22 -6.86 -16.29
N VAL A 297 16.54 -7.45 -15.32
CA VAL A 297 17.15 -8.05 -14.13
C VAL A 297 17.13 -9.56 -14.29
N GLN A 298 18.30 -10.20 -14.13
CA GLN A 298 18.45 -11.64 -14.06
C GLN A 298 18.97 -12.01 -12.68
N VAL A 299 18.40 -13.05 -12.07
CA VAL A 299 18.80 -13.52 -10.74
C VAL A 299 19.07 -15.02 -10.81
N GLN A 300 20.16 -15.46 -10.20
CA GLN A 300 20.49 -16.87 -9.99
C GLN A 300 20.72 -17.10 -8.50
N ALA A 301 19.97 -18.02 -7.88
CA ALA A 301 20.20 -18.45 -6.51
C ALA A 301 21.07 -19.70 -6.49
N SER A 302 22.00 -19.79 -5.53
CA SER A 302 22.91 -20.92 -5.38
C SER A 302 23.07 -21.34 -3.92
N ALA A 303 23.11 -22.65 -3.69
CA ALA A 303 23.43 -23.30 -2.41
C ALA A 303 24.72 -24.11 -2.58
N GLY A 304 25.74 -23.85 -1.76
CA GLY A 304 27.03 -24.56 -1.86
C GLY A 304 27.71 -24.46 -3.23
N GLY A 305 27.43 -23.40 -4.00
CA GLY A 305 27.97 -23.19 -5.35
C GLY A 305 27.20 -23.86 -6.49
N ARG A 306 26.15 -24.66 -6.18
CA ARG A 306 25.22 -25.21 -7.18
C ARG A 306 24.05 -24.25 -7.35
N GLN A 307 23.68 -23.95 -8.59
CA GLN A 307 22.47 -23.18 -8.89
C GLN A 307 21.24 -24.00 -8.49
N VAL A 308 20.34 -23.39 -7.70
CA VAL A 308 19.10 -24.02 -7.23
C VAL A 308 17.86 -23.40 -7.88
N ALA A 309 17.93 -22.12 -8.28
CA ALA A 309 16.84 -21.44 -8.96
C ALA A 309 17.35 -20.25 -9.78
N ALA A 310 16.54 -19.78 -10.73
CA ALA A 310 16.81 -18.57 -11.48
C ALA A 310 15.51 -17.82 -11.82
N GLY A 311 15.62 -16.54 -12.11
CA GLY A 311 14.51 -15.71 -12.56
C GLY A 311 15.00 -14.57 -13.43
N ALA A 312 14.12 -14.04 -14.26
CA ALA A 312 14.41 -12.85 -15.06
C ALA A 312 13.15 -12.00 -15.20
N ARG A 313 13.31 -10.67 -15.10
CA ARG A 313 12.20 -9.73 -15.23
C ARG A 313 12.67 -8.44 -15.88
N ALA A 314 11.88 -7.94 -16.82
CA ALA A 314 12.00 -6.56 -17.27
C ALA A 314 11.35 -5.64 -16.22
N ILE A 315 12.13 -4.71 -15.67
CA ILE A 315 11.66 -3.68 -14.75
C ILE A 315 11.68 -2.33 -15.44
N ARG A 316 11.01 -1.34 -14.86
CA ARG A 316 11.10 0.05 -15.31
C ARG A 316 11.40 0.95 -14.14
N VAL A 317 12.50 1.70 -14.24
CA VAL A 317 12.92 2.71 -13.28
C VAL A 317 12.55 4.06 -13.87
N ARG A 318 11.61 4.78 -13.25
CA ARG A 318 11.15 6.09 -13.74
C ARG A 318 11.46 7.19 -12.74
N ASP A 319 11.83 8.34 -13.26
CA ASP A 319 11.86 9.61 -12.53
C ASP A 319 11.02 10.61 -13.33
N LEU A 320 9.78 10.81 -12.90
CA LEU A 320 8.82 11.69 -13.57
C LEU A 320 9.26 13.14 -13.43
N LEU A 321 9.21 13.91 -14.53
CA LEU A 321 9.53 15.33 -14.54
C LEU A 321 8.25 16.16 -14.71
N LEU A 322 7.84 16.83 -13.63
CA LEU A 322 6.71 17.77 -13.65
C LEU A 322 7.22 19.22 -13.73
N VAL A 323 6.70 20.00 -14.67
CA VAL A 323 7.02 21.43 -14.82
C VAL A 323 5.79 22.27 -14.51
N VAL A 324 5.88 23.15 -13.51
CA VAL A 324 4.77 23.98 -13.04
C VAL A 324 4.98 25.43 -13.47
N LEU A 325 4.11 25.90 -14.35
CA LEU A 325 4.09 27.24 -14.92
C LEU A 325 2.78 27.95 -14.54
N GLY A 326 2.80 29.28 -14.54
CA GLY A 326 1.56 30.03 -14.33
C GLY A 326 1.71 31.28 -13.50
N ASP A 327 0.56 31.73 -13.02
CA ASP A 327 0.39 32.92 -12.21
C ASP A 327 0.42 32.65 -10.70
N SER A 328 -0.24 33.50 -9.92
CA SER A 328 -0.27 33.46 -8.46
C SER A 328 -0.96 32.22 -7.88
N VAL A 329 -1.98 31.69 -8.56
CA VAL A 329 -2.70 30.50 -8.09
C VAL A 329 -1.79 29.28 -8.19
N ALA A 330 -1.10 29.13 -9.32
CA ALA A 330 -0.08 28.10 -9.50
C ALA A 330 1.12 28.31 -8.57
N ALA A 331 1.53 29.55 -8.30
CA ALA A 331 2.63 29.87 -7.40
C ALA A 331 2.32 29.55 -5.92
N GLY A 332 1.04 29.49 -5.53
CA GLY A 332 0.65 29.28 -4.14
C GLY A 332 0.62 30.56 -3.30
N GLU A 333 0.36 31.71 -3.92
CA GLU A 333 0.19 32.99 -3.23
C GLU A 333 -0.91 32.89 -2.15
N GLY A 334 -0.75 33.64 -1.05
CA GLY A 334 -1.66 33.58 0.11
C GLY A 334 -1.41 32.41 1.07
N SER A 335 -0.62 31.42 0.66
CA SER A 335 -0.23 30.28 1.50
C SER A 335 1.27 30.15 1.66
N PRO A 336 1.97 31.14 2.28
CA PRO A 336 3.37 30.98 2.60
C PRO A 336 3.60 29.76 3.50
N ALA A 337 4.69 29.03 3.28
CA ALA A 337 5.03 27.92 4.16
C ALA A 337 5.43 28.42 5.57
N ALA A 338 5.51 27.52 6.54
CA ALA A 338 5.95 27.87 7.89
C ALA A 338 7.47 28.10 8.00
N GLY A 339 7.90 28.90 8.97
CA GLY A 339 9.31 29.08 9.32
C GLY A 339 10.15 29.77 8.24
N ASN A 340 11.39 29.33 8.06
CA ASN A 340 12.37 29.92 7.13
C ASN A 340 12.08 29.64 5.63
N LEU A 341 11.06 28.83 5.32
CA LEU A 341 10.64 28.48 3.95
C LEU A 341 9.44 29.29 3.46
N ARG A 342 9.13 30.42 4.12
CA ARG A 342 7.93 31.24 3.88
C ARG A 342 7.63 31.45 2.40
N TRP A 343 8.67 31.72 1.60
CA TRP A 343 8.63 31.70 0.14
C TRP A 343 9.84 30.96 -0.42
N GLN A 344 9.63 30.07 -1.38
CA GLN A 344 10.69 29.50 -2.22
C GLN A 344 11.27 30.59 -3.15
N ASP A 345 10.42 31.51 -3.58
CA ASP A 345 10.80 32.74 -4.27
C ASP A 345 9.89 33.88 -3.83
N THR A 346 10.45 34.84 -3.10
CA THR A 346 9.71 35.99 -2.57
C THR A 346 9.17 36.89 -3.68
N ARG A 347 9.86 37.03 -4.81
CA ARG A 347 9.42 37.91 -5.91
C ARG A 347 8.23 37.34 -6.68
N CYS A 348 8.09 36.02 -6.63
CA CYS A 348 7.03 35.29 -7.30
C CYS A 348 5.92 34.81 -6.35
N HIS A 349 6.06 35.04 -5.04
CA HIS A 349 5.25 34.41 -4.00
C HIS A 349 5.10 32.90 -4.24
N ARG A 350 6.22 32.24 -4.54
CA ARG A 350 6.24 30.81 -4.82
C ARG A 350 6.28 30.04 -3.50
N SER A 351 5.27 29.22 -3.25
CA SER A 351 5.10 28.51 -1.99
C SER A 351 5.36 27.02 -2.10
N ALA A 352 5.92 26.44 -1.03
CA ALA A 352 5.96 24.99 -0.84
C ALA A 352 4.56 24.36 -0.66
N ALA A 353 3.55 25.18 -0.36
CA ALA A 353 2.16 24.75 -0.21
C ALA A 353 1.36 24.81 -1.52
N ALA A 354 1.97 25.15 -2.66
CA ALA A 354 1.29 25.17 -3.96
C ALA A 354 0.70 23.79 -4.30
N GLY A 355 -0.51 23.74 -4.84
CA GLY A 355 -1.24 22.49 -5.09
C GLY A 355 -0.47 21.49 -5.96
N ALA A 356 0.28 21.98 -6.96
CA ALA A 356 1.12 21.14 -7.81
C ALA A 356 2.22 20.37 -7.03
N LEU A 357 2.73 20.96 -5.94
CA LEU A 357 3.71 20.28 -5.08
C LEU A 357 3.04 19.22 -4.19
N GLY A 358 1.81 19.47 -3.76
CA GLY A 358 0.99 18.46 -3.10
C GLY A 358 0.72 17.26 -4.01
N ALA A 359 0.34 17.50 -5.26
CA ALA A 359 0.11 16.46 -6.25
C ALA A 359 1.39 15.65 -6.54
N ALA A 360 2.54 16.31 -6.68
CA ALA A 360 3.83 15.64 -6.88
C ALA A 360 4.19 14.70 -5.72
N ALA A 361 3.99 15.14 -4.47
CA ALA A 361 4.21 14.31 -3.30
C ALA A 361 3.27 13.10 -3.25
N ALA A 362 2.01 13.28 -3.65
CA ALA A 362 1.04 12.19 -3.67
C ALA A 362 1.37 11.15 -4.75
N LEU A 363 1.79 11.59 -5.94
CA LEU A 363 2.25 10.68 -7.02
C LEU A 363 3.47 9.86 -6.58
N GLU A 364 4.46 10.49 -5.94
CA GLU A 364 5.65 9.78 -5.47
C GLU A 364 5.34 8.76 -4.36
N GLN A 365 4.31 9.03 -3.54
CA GLN A 365 3.85 8.08 -2.52
C GLN A 365 2.99 6.95 -3.10
N ALA A 366 2.30 7.20 -4.21
CA ALA A 366 1.38 6.24 -4.82
C ALA A 366 2.10 5.07 -5.50
N ASP A 367 3.33 5.27 -6.01
CA ASP A 367 4.11 4.23 -6.67
C ASP A 367 5.55 4.16 -6.17
N ARG A 368 5.88 3.08 -5.48
CA ARG A 368 7.25 2.82 -5.00
C ARG A 368 8.25 2.53 -6.12
N ARG A 369 7.82 2.36 -7.38
CA ARG A 369 8.68 2.01 -8.53
C ARG A 369 9.04 3.23 -9.38
N SER A 370 8.59 4.41 -9.00
CA SER A 370 8.94 5.68 -9.62
C SER A 370 9.40 6.69 -8.58
N SER A 371 9.99 7.79 -9.06
CA SER A 371 10.35 8.98 -8.29
C SER A 371 9.86 10.21 -9.02
N VAL A 372 9.78 11.35 -8.34
CA VAL A 372 9.28 12.60 -8.94
C VAL A 372 10.32 13.71 -8.81
N THR A 373 10.60 14.39 -9.92
CA THR A 373 11.36 15.63 -10.00
C THR A 373 10.41 16.75 -10.42
N VAL A 374 10.39 17.86 -9.66
CA VAL A 374 9.52 19.01 -9.95
C VAL A 374 10.33 20.25 -10.25
N VAL A 375 10.03 20.92 -11.35
CA VAL A 375 10.47 22.29 -11.64
C VAL A 375 9.28 23.22 -11.42
N HIS A 376 9.41 24.21 -10.54
CA HIS A 376 8.33 25.14 -10.25
C HIS A 376 8.76 26.57 -10.53
N LEU A 377 8.18 27.17 -11.58
CA LEU A 377 8.53 28.49 -12.08
C LEU A 377 7.36 29.49 -12.06
N ALA A 378 6.16 29.04 -11.69
CA ALA A 378 5.01 29.92 -11.56
C ALA A 378 5.34 31.17 -10.74
N CYS A 379 4.73 32.28 -11.12
CA CYS A 379 5.06 33.58 -10.61
C CYS A 379 3.83 34.46 -10.52
N THR A 380 3.58 34.96 -9.33
CA THR A 380 2.49 35.88 -9.02
C THR A 380 2.48 37.11 -9.94
N GLY A 381 1.31 37.37 -10.54
CA GLY A 381 1.10 38.44 -11.51
C GLY A 381 1.53 38.12 -12.96
N ALA A 382 2.03 36.91 -13.23
CA ALA A 382 2.34 36.50 -14.60
C ALA A 382 1.08 36.42 -15.47
N SER A 383 1.22 36.88 -16.70
CA SER A 383 0.30 36.69 -17.83
C SER A 383 0.96 35.79 -18.88
N ILE A 384 0.24 35.42 -19.93
CA ILE A 384 0.80 34.61 -21.01
C ILE A 384 1.99 35.33 -21.66
N ASP A 385 1.80 36.58 -22.09
CA ASP A 385 2.85 37.31 -22.80
C ASP A 385 3.94 37.86 -21.86
N ALA A 386 3.55 38.38 -20.69
CA ALA A 386 4.49 38.89 -19.69
C ALA A 386 4.50 37.96 -18.47
N GLY A 387 5.52 37.10 -18.37
CA GLY A 387 5.64 36.07 -17.33
C GLY A 387 5.95 34.71 -17.91
N LEU A 388 5.06 34.15 -18.73
CA LEU A 388 5.28 32.82 -19.31
C LEU A 388 6.19 32.86 -20.53
N LEU A 389 5.89 33.74 -21.49
CA LEU A 389 6.59 33.82 -22.78
C LEU A 389 7.66 34.92 -22.82
N GLY A 390 7.40 36.05 -22.15
CA GLY A 390 8.31 37.19 -22.07
C GLY A 390 8.74 37.49 -20.63
N ASP A 391 9.86 38.20 -20.51
CA ASP A 391 10.36 38.68 -19.23
C ASP A 391 9.34 39.57 -18.52
N PHE A 392 9.30 39.47 -17.20
CA PHE A 392 8.27 40.06 -16.36
C PHE A 392 8.85 41.02 -15.35
N GLY A 393 8.22 42.18 -15.14
CA GLY A 393 8.67 43.13 -14.12
C GLY A 393 8.63 42.59 -12.69
N GLY A 394 7.72 41.64 -12.42
CA GLY A 394 7.37 41.21 -11.07
C GLY A 394 6.46 42.23 -10.37
N ILE A 395 5.44 41.77 -9.64
CA ILE A 395 4.57 42.69 -8.88
C ILE A 395 5.13 43.09 -7.52
N THR A 396 6.04 42.28 -6.97
CA THR A 396 6.81 42.59 -5.75
C THR A 396 8.27 42.93 -6.06
N GLY A 397 8.57 43.22 -7.33
CA GLY A 397 9.92 43.30 -7.89
C GLY A 397 10.73 44.55 -7.54
N VAL A 398 12.06 44.38 -7.54
CA VAL A 398 13.04 45.47 -7.48
C VAL A 398 13.14 46.12 -8.87
N PRO A 399 12.95 47.45 -9.00
CA PRO A 399 13.06 48.14 -10.29
C PRO A 399 14.37 47.81 -11.03
N GLY A 400 14.27 47.53 -12.34
CA GLY A 400 15.42 47.29 -13.20
C GLY A 400 16.00 45.87 -13.20
N ARG A 401 15.33 44.91 -12.55
CA ARG A 401 15.72 43.48 -12.59
C ARG A 401 14.53 42.61 -12.98
N PRO A 402 14.21 42.42 -14.27
CA PRO A 402 13.08 41.57 -14.66
C PRO A 402 13.26 40.11 -14.18
N ILE A 403 12.14 39.43 -13.99
CA ILE A 403 12.03 37.98 -13.78
C ILE A 403 12.03 37.33 -15.17
N PRO A 404 12.91 36.36 -15.44
CA PRO A 404 12.94 35.67 -16.72
C PRO A 404 11.61 35.00 -17.09
N ALA A 405 11.31 34.93 -18.38
CA ALA A 405 10.19 34.17 -18.90
C ALA A 405 10.22 32.70 -18.46
N GLN A 406 9.08 32.17 -17.99
CA GLN A 406 9.01 30.84 -17.39
C GLN A 406 9.25 29.70 -18.40
N VAL A 407 8.74 29.79 -19.63
CA VAL A 407 8.91 28.70 -20.63
C VAL A 407 10.37 28.56 -21.09
N PRO A 408 11.07 29.63 -21.49
CA PRO A 408 12.50 29.55 -21.78
C PRO A 408 13.34 29.11 -20.58
N GLU A 409 13.00 29.58 -19.38
CA GLU A 409 13.72 29.20 -18.16
C GLU A 409 13.51 27.72 -17.81
N ALA A 410 12.30 27.19 -17.98
CA ALA A 410 12.04 25.76 -17.86
C ALA A 410 12.94 24.98 -18.81
N LYS A 411 13.05 25.39 -20.09
CA LYS A 411 13.95 24.74 -21.05
C LYS A 411 15.41 24.76 -20.61
N ARG A 412 15.88 25.90 -20.09
CA ARG A 412 17.24 26.03 -19.56
C ARG A 412 17.51 25.06 -18.40
N ILE A 413 16.53 24.90 -17.50
CA ILE A 413 16.63 24.03 -16.32
C ILE A 413 16.55 22.55 -16.72
N ILE A 414 15.55 22.14 -17.49
CA ILE A 414 15.33 20.72 -17.85
C ILE A 414 16.36 20.22 -18.88
N GLY A 415 16.94 21.11 -19.68
CA GLY A 415 17.91 20.78 -20.71
C GLY A 415 17.32 19.84 -21.76
N SER A 416 17.88 18.63 -21.85
CA SER A 416 17.43 17.57 -22.76
C SER A 416 16.31 16.71 -22.22
N ARG A 417 16.00 16.76 -20.91
CA ARG A 417 14.89 16.00 -20.34
C ARG A 417 13.57 16.50 -20.90
N GLN A 418 12.67 15.58 -21.19
CA GLN A 418 11.29 15.88 -21.57
C GLN A 418 10.42 15.87 -20.32
N PRO A 419 9.53 16.86 -20.12
CA PRO A 419 8.54 16.80 -19.06
C PRO A 419 7.53 15.68 -19.31
N ASP A 420 7.21 14.91 -18.28
CA ASP A 420 6.07 13.98 -18.29
C ASP A 420 4.74 14.73 -18.08
N ALA A 421 4.79 15.91 -17.45
CA ALA A 421 3.65 16.82 -17.38
C ALA A 421 4.08 18.30 -17.29
N VAL A 422 3.34 19.17 -17.96
CA VAL A 422 3.42 20.63 -17.79
C VAL A 422 2.10 21.14 -17.22
N LEU A 423 2.14 21.58 -15.96
CA LEU A 423 0.96 22.08 -15.24
C LEU A 423 0.90 23.59 -15.38
N VAL A 424 -0.22 24.12 -15.86
CA VAL A 424 -0.39 25.54 -16.20
C VAL A 424 -1.65 26.10 -15.55
N THR A 425 -1.51 27.21 -14.82
CA THR A 425 -2.64 28.09 -14.45
C THR A 425 -2.30 29.51 -14.90
N VAL A 426 -2.98 30.03 -15.92
CA VAL A 426 -2.73 31.37 -16.45
C VAL A 426 -3.95 31.89 -17.20
N GLY A 427 -4.11 33.22 -17.26
CA GLY A 427 -5.13 33.90 -18.05
C GLY A 427 -5.83 35.02 -17.29
N ILE A 428 -5.94 34.94 -15.95
CA ILE A 428 -6.64 35.97 -15.18
C ILE A 428 -5.96 37.35 -15.30
N ASN A 429 -4.63 37.38 -15.29
CA ASN A 429 -3.86 38.63 -15.42
C ASN A 429 -3.94 39.22 -16.84
N ASP A 430 -4.04 38.38 -17.87
CA ASP A 430 -4.23 38.79 -19.27
C ASP A 430 -5.55 39.54 -19.48
N THR A 431 -6.59 39.21 -18.69
CA THR A 431 -7.86 39.95 -18.73
C THR A 431 -7.76 41.35 -18.10
N ARG A 432 -6.67 41.62 -17.36
CA ARG A 432 -6.46 42.79 -16.50
C ARG A 432 -7.52 42.97 -15.42
N VAL A 433 -8.31 41.93 -15.12
CA VAL A 433 -9.39 42.02 -14.13
C VAL A 433 -8.87 42.28 -12.74
N VAL A 434 -7.69 41.77 -12.39
CA VAL A 434 -7.09 41.99 -11.06
C VAL A 434 -6.81 43.48 -10.84
N GLU A 435 -6.13 44.12 -11.80
CA GLU A 435 -5.70 45.53 -11.69
C GLU A 435 -6.84 46.53 -11.95
N ASP A 436 -7.60 46.33 -13.02
CA ASP A 436 -8.54 47.33 -13.53
C ASP A 436 -9.96 47.18 -12.93
N VAL A 437 -10.28 46.02 -12.34
CA VAL A 437 -11.60 45.71 -11.77
C VAL A 437 -11.50 45.38 -10.28
N LEU A 438 -10.88 44.25 -9.92
CA LEU A 438 -10.90 43.68 -8.58
C LEU A 438 -10.28 44.62 -7.54
N MET A 439 -9.09 45.17 -7.79
CA MET A 439 -8.44 46.06 -6.82
C MET A 439 -9.25 47.35 -6.56
N PRO A 440 -9.73 48.09 -7.57
CA PRO A 440 -10.67 49.20 -7.37
C PRO A 440 -11.96 48.79 -6.65
N CYS A 441 -12.57 47.67 -7.06
CA CYS A 441 -13.77 47.10 -6.45
C CYS A 441 -13.65 46.88 -4.95
N LEU A 442 -12.51 46.36 -4.50
CA LEU A 442 -12.30 46.02 -3.10
C LEU A 442 -11.90 47.24 -2.27
N LEU A 443 -11.14 48.17 -2.84
CA LEU A 443 -10.47 49.24 -2.10
C LEU A 443 -11.16 50.61 -2.16
N VAL A 444 -11.98 50.86 -3.18
CA VAL A 444 -12.64 52.17 -3.38
C VAL A 444 -14.12 52.07 -2.97
N PRO A 445 -14.55 52.82 -1.93
CA PRO A 445 -15.96 52.83 -1.52
C PRO A 445 -16.88 53.26 -2.66
N PHE A 446 -18.01 52.55 -2.82
CA PHE A 446 -19.04 52.82 -3.84
C PHE A 446 -18.54 52.74 -5.30
N TYR A 447 -17.42 52.05 -5.55
CA TYR A 447 -16.96 51.81 -6.91
C TYR A 447 -17.83 50.76 -7.60
N ASP A 448 -18.44 51.12 -8.72
CA ASP A 448 -19.17 50.18 -9.58
C ASP A 448 -18.19 49.22 -10.26
N CYS A 449 -18.20 47.97 -9.84
CA CYS A 449 -17.34 46.92 -10.36
C CYS A 449 -17.54 46.62 -11.85
N THR A 450 -18.72 46.92 -12.38
CA THR A 450 -19.05 46.68 -13.78
C THR A 450 -18.52 47.77 -14.71
N ARG A 451 -18.02 48.88 -14.14
CA ARG A 451 -17.54 50.07 -14.90
C ARG A 451 -16.51 49.75 -15.98
N ARG A 452 -15.69 48.71 -15.79
CA ARG A 452 -14.62 48.31 -16.72
C ARG A 452 -14.94 47.00 -17.46
N GLN A 453 -16.20 46.55 -17.45
CA GLN A 453 -16.62 45.31 -18.11
C GLN A 453 -16.23 45.27 -19.59
N ALA A 454 -16.39 46.36 -20.35
CA ALA A 454 -16.02 46.36 -21.77
C ALA A 454 -14.51 46.14 -22.00
N VAL A 455 -13.65 46.56 -21.06
CA VAL A 455 -12.21 46.29 -21.11
C VAL A 455 -11.95 44.82 -20.80
N PHE A 456 -12.60 44.28 -19.77
CA PHE A 456 -12.53 42.86 -19.42
C PHE A 456 -12.97 41.98 -20.59
N ASP A 457 -14.16 42.22 -21.15
CA ASP A 457 -14.74 41.44 -22.24
C ASP A 457 -13.84 41.43 -23.49
N ARG A 458 -13.22 42.57 -23.81
CA ARG A 458 -12.26 42.66 -24.92
C ARG A 458 -11.00 41.83 -24.66
N ASN A 459 -10.46 41.90 -23.45
CA ASN A 459 -9.24 41.15 -23.11
C ASN A 459 -9.53 39.65 -22.99
N LEU A 460 -10.70 39.26 -22.46
CA LEU A 460 -11.19 37.89 -22.46
C LEU A 460 -11.31 37.35 -23.89
N ALA A 461 -11.85 38.15 -24.83
CA ALA A 461 -11.93 37.78 -26.25
C ALA A 461 -10.54 37.66 -26.93
N ALA A 462 -9.48 38.22 -26.34
CA ALA A 462 -8.11 38.11 -26.85
C ALA A 462 -7.35 36.89 -26.30
N LEU A 463 -7.81 36.29 -25.19
CA LEU A 463 -7.18 35.12 -24.57
C LEU A 463 -6.92 33.95 -25.54
N PRO A 464 -7.85 33.56 -26.44
CA PRO A 464 -7.60 32.45 -27.35
C PRO A 464 -6.32 32.60 -28.18
N ALA A 465 -6.01 33.83 -28.63
CA ALA A 465 -4.77 34.10 -29.36
C ALA A 465 -3.53 34.05 -28.46
N GLY A 466 -3.67 34.35 -27.17
CA GLY A 466 -2.64 34.14 -26.16
C GLY A 466 -2.33 32.64 -25.99
N TYR A 467 -3.36 31.82 -25.80
CA TYR A 467 -3.20 30.37 -25.68
C TYR A 467 -2.61 29.74 -26.96
N ASP A 468 -2.95 30.25 -28.16
CA ASP A 468 -2.31 29.83 -29.42
C ASP A 468 -0.78 30.04 -29.38
N ARG A 469 -0.32 31.19 -28.87
CA ARG A 469 1.11 31.47 -28.70
C ARG A 469 1.73 30.57 -27.64
N LEU A 470 1.04 30.37 -26.52
CA LEU A 470 1.51 29.51 -25.44
C LEU A 470 1.69 28.07 -25.93
N SER A 471 0.71 27.52 -26.67
CA SER A 471 0.78 26.20 -27.29
C SER A 471 1.98 26.06 -28.21
N THR A 472 2.19 27.03 -29.09
CA THR A 472 3.36 27.07 -29.97
C THR A 472 4.67 27.05 -29.17
N ALA A 473 4.74 27.83 -28.08
CA ALA A 473 5.94 27.93 -27.26
C ALA A 473 6.19 26.65 -26.42
N LEU A 474 5.15 26.06 -25.82
CA LEU A 474 5.29 24.82 -25.04
C LEU A 474 5.80 23.69 -25.92
N THR A 475 5.15 23.42 -27.05
CA THR A 475 5.58 22.37 -27.98
C THR A 475 6.93 22.71 -28.62
N GLY A 476 7.13 23.94 -29.11
CA GLY A 476 8.36 24.33 -29.81
C GLY A 476 9.59 24.47 -28.92
N THR A 477 9.42 24.87 -27.67
CA THR A 477 10.55 25.14 -26.74
C THR A 477 10.81 23.98 -25.80
N LEU A 478 9.77 23.39 -25.21
CA LEU A 478 9.90 22.28 -24.26
C LEU A 478 9.88 20.91 -24.96
N GLY A 479 9.33 20.82 -26.18
CA GLY A 479 9.17 19.54 -26.88
C GLY A 479 8.09 18.65 -26.27
N VAL A 480 7.15 19.23 -25.52
CA VAL A 480 6.07 18.51 -24.84
C VAL A 480 4.92 18.18 -25.79
N GLY A 481 4.33 16.99 -25.63
CA GLY A 481 3.12 16.58 -26.33
C GLY A 481 1.89 17.34 -25.83
N ALA A 482 0.86 17.49 -26.68
CA ALA A 482 -0.37 18.18 -26.29
C ALA A 482 -1.05 17.51 -25.09
N SER A 483 -1.09 16.17 -25.06
CA SER A 483 -1.71 15.37 -23.99
C SER A 483 -1.01 15.50 -22.63
N ASP A 484 0.21 16.04 -22.61
CA ASP A 484 1.04 16.14 -21.41
C ASP A 484 1.02 17.57 -20.83
N VAL A 485 0.21 18.46 -21.41
CA VAL A 485 -0.08 19.79 -20.87
C VAL A 485 -1.41 19.77 -20.15
N TYR A 486 -1.40 20.22 -18.90
CA TYR A 486 -2.55 20.27 -18.01
C TYR A 486 -2.87 21.74 -17.73
N LEU A 487 -4.00 22.20 -18.23
CA LEU A 487 -4.48 23.56 -18.03
C LEU A 487 -5.57 23.56 -16.95
N ASN A 488 -5.26 24.20 -15.83
CA ASN A 488 -6.11 24.22 -14.65
C ASN A 488 -7.13 25.34 -14.74
N GLU A 489 -8.35 25.06 -14.29
CA GLU A 489 -9.34 26.10 -14.02
C GLU A 489 -9.01 26.93 -12.77
N TYR A 490 -9.64 28.09 -12.64
CA TYR A 490 -9.64 28.89 -11.43
C TYR A 490 -10.78 28.48 -10.49
N PHE A 491 -10.54 28.53 -9.18
CA PHE A 491 -11.54 28.32 -8.14
C PHE A 491 -12.53 29.49 -8.02
N ASN A 492 -13.64 29.28 -7.28
CA ASN A 492 -14.64 30.31 -7.02
C ASN A 492 -14.51 30.93 -5.61
N PRO A 493 -13.92 32.13 -5.43
CA PRO A 493 -13.85 32.77 -4.13
C PRO A 493 -15.11 33.52 -3.70
N LEU A 494 -16.12 33.67 -4.55
CA LEU A 494 -17.21 34.64 -4.37
C LEU A 494 -18.49 34.03 -3.79
N ARG A 495 -18.44 32.78 -3.34
CA ARG A 495 -19.58 32.09 -2.72
C ARG A 495 -19.40 31.87 -1.23
N LYS A 496 -20.51 31.99 -0.50
CA LYS A 496 -20.62 31.57 0.91
C LYS A 496 -21.28 30.20 1.06
N GLY A 497 -22.10 29.83 0.08
CA GLY A 497 -22.78 28.55 -0.04
C GLY A 497 -23.36 28.39 -1.45
N PRO A 498 -24.21 27.37 -1.71
CA PRO A 498 -24.67 27.04 -3.07
C PRO A 498 -25.47 28.14 -3.76
N VAL A 499 -26.15 28.97 -2.98
CA VAL A 499 -27.02 30.05 -3.48
C VAL A 499 -26.71 31.41 -2.87
N GLU A 500 -25.78 31.48 -1.91
CA GLU A 500 -25.48 32.72 -1.17
C GLU A 500 -24.26 33.43 -1.76
N PRO A 501 -24.44 34.59 -2.44
CA PRO A 501 -23.32 35.38 -2.92
C PRO A 501 -22.56 36.00 -1.74
N CYS A 502 -21.27 36.25 -1.95
CA CYS A 502 -20.42 36.89 -0.96
C CYS A 502 -20.64 38.40 -0.93
N GLN A 503 -20.77 38.99 0.27
CA GLN A 503 -20.61 40.42 0.48
C GLN A 503 -19.26 40.64 1.18
N VAL A 504 -18.31 41.25 0.49
CA VAL A 504 -16.93 41.35 0.96
C VAL A 504 -16.35 42.71 0.67
N LEU A 505 -15.88 43.39 1.71
CA LEU A 505 -15.31 44.75 1.60
C LEU A 505 -16.32 45.68 0.92
N ASN A 506 -15.94 46.27 -0.22
CA ASN A 506 -16.81 47.14 -1.02
C ASN A 506 -17.55 46.41 -2.15
N LEU A 507 -17.37 45.09 -2.30
CA LEU A 507 -18.07 44.26 -3.29
C LEU A 507 -19.47 43.89 -2.78
N SER A 508 -20.51 44.35 -3.48
CA SER A 508 -21.90 44.05 -3.17
C SER A 508 -22.29 42.60 -3.57
N PRO A 509 -23.37 42.03 -3.01
CA PRO A 509 -23.88 40.73 -3.43
C PRO A 509 -24.14 40.62 -4.94
N ASP A 510 -24.72 41.67 -5.55
CA ASP A 510 -25.04 41.68 -6.99
C ASP A 510 -23.77 41.70 -7.84
N GLU A 511 -22.75 42.47 -7.43
CA GLU A 511 -21.45 42.48 -8.11
C GLU A 511 -20.70 41.16 -7.94
N SER A 512 -20.85 40.48 -6.80
CA SER A 512 -20.33 39.13 -6.62
C SER A 512 -20.99 38.12 -7.56
N VAL A 513 -22.31 38.19 -7.76
CA VAL A 513 -23.02 37.34 -8.74
C VAL A 513 -22.54 37.64 -10.16
N TRP A 514 -22.36 38.92 -10.50
CA TRP A 514 -21.79 39.32 -11.79
C TRP A 514 -20.37 38.77 -11.98
N ALA A 515 -19.49 38.90 -10.99
CA ALA A 515 -18.11 38.45 -11.09
C ALA A 515 -18.01 36.92 -11.12
N ASP A 516 -18.85 36.20 -10.37
CA ASP A 516 -18.96 34.74 -10.42
C ASP A 516 -19.28 34.26 -11.85
N GLY A 517 -20.38 34.75 -12.44
CA GLY A 517 -20.81 34.30 -13.76
C GLY A 517 -20.01 34.86 -14.93
N ARG A 518 -19.81 36.19 -14.97
CA ARG A 518 -19.22 36.87 -16.13
C ARG A 518 -17.69 36.84 -16.12
N VAL A 519 -17.07 37.07 -14.95
CA VAL A 519 -15.62 37.11 -14.85
C VAL A 519 -15.04 35.71 -14.73
N LEU A 520 -15.35 34.99 -13.66
CA LEU A 520 -14.76 33.68 -13.40
C LEU A 520 -15.33 32.61 -14.33
N GLY A 521 -16.66 32.56 -14.51
CA GLY A 521 -17.29 31.66 -15.46
C GLY A 521 -16.82 31.90 -16.90
N GLY A 522 -16.67 33.16 -17.31
CA GLY A 522 -16.13 33.53 -18.62
C GLY A 522 -14.67 33.12 -18.80
N LEU A 523 -13.84 33.30 -17.78
CA LEU A 523 -12.43 32.90 -17.78
C LEU A 523 -12.27 31.37 -17.84
N ASN A 524 -12.99 30.62 -17.01
CA ASN A 524 -12.93 29.17 -17.01
C ASN A 524 -13.50 28.56 -18.30
N ALA A 525 -14.52 29.19 -18.92
CA ALA A 525 -14.98 28.81 -20.24
C ALA A 525 -13.89 29.01 -21.32
N ALA A 526 -13.12 30.10 -21.26
CA ALA A 526 -11.99 30.34 -22.16
C ALA A 526 -10.85 29.33 -21.91
N VAL A 527 -10.56 28.99 -20.66
CA VAL A 527 -9.59 27.95 -20.26
C VAL A 527 -10.00 26.58 -20.83
N GLY A 528 -11.23 26.13 -20.60
CA GLY A 528 -11.72 24.84 -21.11
C GLY A 528 -11.75 24.79 -22.65
N ALA A 529 -12.12 25.89 -23.31
CA ALA A 529 -12.07 26.00 -24.76
C ALA A 529 -10.64 25.95 -25.30
N ALA A 530 -9.68 26.59 -24.64
CA ALA A 530 -8.27 26.53 -25.02
C ALA A 530 -7.71 25.11 -24.85
N ALA A 531 -8.01 24.44 -23.74
CA ALA A 531 -7.59 23.06 -23.52
C ALA A 531 -8.11 22.13 -24.63
N THR A 532 -9.41 22.22 -24.93
CA THR A 532 -10.04 21.47 -26.02
C THR A 532 -9.39 21.77 -27.38
N ARG A 533 -9.16 23.04 -27.69
CA ARG A 533 -8.58 23.48 -28.97
C ARG A 533 -7.18 22.94 -29.21
N HIS A 534 -6.38 22.85 -28.15
CA HIS A 534 -4.98 22.45 -28.24
C HIS A 534 -4.73 20.98 -27.91
N GLY A 535 -5.77 20.21 -27.55
CA GLY A 535 -5.64 18.82 -27.12
C GLY A 535 -4.94 18.68 -25.76
N TRP A 536 -5.01 19.72 -24.94
CA TRP A 536 -4.51 19.70 -23.56
C TRP A 536 -5.52 19.04 -22.63
N GLN A 537 -5.05 18.57 -21.49
CA GLN A 537 -5.89 18.09 -20.41
C GLN A 537 -6.48 19.28 -19.65
N HIS A 538 -7.80 19.37 -19.57
CA HIS A 538 -8.47 20.37 -18.74
C HIS A 538 -8.64 19.82 -17.33
N VAL A 539 -8.01 20.46 -16.34
CA VAL A 539 -8.15 20.08 -14.93
C VAL A 539 -9.27 20.92 -14.32
N SER A 540 -10.43 20.30 -14.11
CA SER A 540 -11.67 20.93 -13.65
C SER A 540 -12.21 20.35 -12.34
N GLY A 541 -13.22 21.00 -11.76
CA GLY A 541 -13.92 20.60 -10.53
C GLY A 541 -13.57 21.47 -9.31
N MET A 542 -12.47 22.22 -9.36
CA MET A 542 -12.02 23.17 -8.33
C MET A 542 -12.99 24.35 -8.16
N PHE A 543 -13.58 24.85 -9.26
CA PHE A 543 -14.51 25.98 -9.24
C PHE A 543 -15.74 25.67 -8.39
N ASP A 544 -16.38 24.52 -8.66
CA ASP A 544 -17.58 24.10 -7.95
C ASP A 544 -17.27 23.61 -6.53
N GLU A 545 -16.13 22.96 -6.32
CA GLU A 545 -15.72 22.51 -4.98
C GLU A 545 -15.59 23.68 -4.01
N PHE A 546 -15.22 24.88 -4.47
CA PHE A 546 -15.11 26.06 -3.62
C PHE A 546 -16.46 26.70 -3.24
N THR A 547 -17.60 26.18 -3.71
CA THR A 547 -18.93 26.76 -3.49
C THR A 547 -19.26 27.03 -2.01
N ASN A 548 -18.85 26.14 -1.10
CA ASN A 548 -19.05 26.31 0.36
C ASN A 548 -17.81 26.82 1.10
N HIS A 549 -16.78 27.20 0.34
CA HIS A 549 -15.43 27.44 0.84
C HIS A 549 -14.85 28.79 0.38
N GLY A 550 -15.66 29.65 -0.26
CA GLY A 550 -15.23 30.98 -0.71
C GLY A 550 -14.94 31.96 0.43
N TYR A 551 -14.63 33.21 0.08
CA TYR A 551 -14.13 34.24 0.98
C TYR A 551 -15.06 34.50 2.18
N CYS A 552 -16.37 34.49 1.94
CA CYS A 552 -17.39 34.75 2.95
C CYS A 552 -17.76 33.52 3.80
N ALA A 553 -17.18 32.35 3.53
CA ALA A 553 -17.37 31.18 4.39
C ALA A 553 -16.74 31.41 5.78
N ALA A 554 -17.31 30.78 6.80
CA ALA A 554 -16.73 30.76 8.13
C ALA A 554 -15.54 29.80 8.20
N ALA A 555 -14.56 30.10 9.05
CA ALA A 555 -13.55 29.11 9.42
C ALA A 555 -14.22 27.97 10.23
N PRO A 556 -13.78 26.70 10.07
CA PRO A 556 -12.65 26.23 9.26
C PRO A 556 -12.99 25.93 7.79
N SER A 557 -14.24 26.09 7.36
CA SER A 557 -14.68 25.77 6.00
C SER A 557 -14.12 26.73 4.94
N ARG A 558 -13.71 27.95 5.29
CA ARG A 558 -13.11 28.88 4.32
C ARG A 558 -11.78 28.35 3.76
N TRP A 559 -11.69 28.28 2.43
CA TRP A 559 -10.48 27.91 1.67
C TRP A 559 -9.84 29.09 0.95
N VAL A 560 -10.36 30.30 1.15
CA VAL A 560 -9.86 31.54 0.54
C VAL A 560 -9.29 32.46 1.61
N ARG A 561 -8.14 33.07 1.31
CA ARG A 561 -7.45 34.00 2.19
C ARG A 561 -8.15 35.35 2.23
N THR A 562 -8.41 35.80 3.46
CA THR A 562 -8.91 37.15 3.73
C THR A 562 -7.78 38.16 3.77
N MET A 563 -8.11 39.44 3.59
CA MET A 563 -7.11 40.51 3.63
C MET A 563 -6.37 40.59 4.98
N PRO A 564 -7.03 40.48 6.15
CA PRO A 564 -6.32 40.42 7.42
C PRO A 564 -5.40 39.21 7.54
N GLU A 565 -5.80 38.04 7.02
CA GLU A 565 -4.97 36.83 7.01
C GLU A 565 -3.77 36.98 6.07
N SER A 566 -3.94 37.61 4.91
CA SER A 566 -2.83 37.91 4.00
C SER A 566 -1.81 38.84 4.65
N LEU A 567 -2.28 39.93 5.28
CA LEU A 567 -1.39 40.86 5.98
C LEU A 567 -0.63 40.17 7.12
N ALA A 568 -1.31 39.34 7.91
CA ALA A 568 -0.68 38.61 9.01
C ALA A 568 0.28 37.50 8.52
N GLY A 569 -0.14 36.73 7.51
CA GLY A 569 0.52 35.51 7.06
C GLY A 569 1.58 35.73 5.98
N GLN A 570 1.32 36.59 4.99
CA GLN A 570 2.21 36.92 3.87
C GLN A 570 2.99 38.23 4.11
N GLY A 571 2.38 39.21 4.77
CA GLY A 571 3.00 40.52 5.06
C GLY A 571 2.54 41.67 4.15
N ASP A 572 1.64 41.38 3.21
CA ASP A 572 0.98 42.33 2.32
C ASP A 572 -0.43 41.85 1.99
N VAL A 573 -1.17 42.60 1.17
CA VAL A 573 -2.55 42.29 0.79
C VAL A 573 -2.67 41.43 -0.47
N LEU A 574 -1.57 41.08 -1.15
CA LEU A 574 -1.63 40.43 -2.46
C LEU A 574 -2.20 39.01 -2.40
N GLY A 575 -2.02 38.33 -1.27
CA GLY A 575 -2.63 37.03 -0.96
C GLY A 575 -4.12 37.08 -0.66
N THR A 576 -4.75 38.25 -0.64
CA THR A 576 -6.21 38.37 -0.53
C THR A 576 -6.88 37.68 -1.72
N PHE A 577 -8.00 36.98 -1.51
CA PHE A 577 -8.72 36.22 -2.52
C PHE A 577 -8.01 34.99 -3.07
N HIS A 578 -6.80 34.65 -2.63
CA HIS A 578 -6.09 33.43 -3.04
C HIS A 578 -6.48 32.21 -2.21
N PRO A 579 -6.22 30.97 -2.68
CA PRO A 579 -6.43 29.78 -1.87
C PRO A 579 -5.54 29.79 -0.62
N ASN A 580 -6.10 29.42 0.53
CA ASN A 580 -5.30 29.04 1.70
C ASN A 580 -4.80 27.59 1.57
N GLU A 581 -4.20 27.03 2.62
CA GLU A 581 -3.59 25.69 2.53
C GLU A 581 -4.64 24.61 2.26
N ALA A 582 -5.88 24.79 2.72
CA ALA A 582 -6.97 23.86 2.43
C ALA A 582 -7.44 23.97 0.98
N GLY A 583 -7.48 25.19 0.43
CA GLY A 583 -7.77 25.42 -0.98
C GLY A 583 -6.67 24.87 -1.90
N GLN A 584 -5.39 25.05 -1.53
CA GLN A 584 -4.27 24.45 -2.28
C GLN A 584 -4.31 22.92 -2.24
N ARG A 585 -4.81 22.31 -1.14
CA ARG A 585 -5.06 20.86 -1.09
C ARG A 585 -6.18 20.42 -2.03
N SER A 586 -7.18 21.25 -2.32
CA SER A 586 -8.17 20.96 -3.38
C SER A 586 -7.49 20.91 -4.75
N TYR A 587 -6.67 21.92 -5.08
CA TYR A 587 -5.86 21.92 -6.29
C TYR A 587 -4.98 20.67 -6.41
N ALA A 588 -4.31 20.28 -5.32
CA ALA A 588 -3.48 19.08 -5.27
C ALA A 588 -4.26 17.80 -5.64
N ARG A 589 -5.47 17.61 -5.10
CA ARG A 589 -6.29 16.41 -5.38
C ARG A 589 -6.70 16.32 -6.85
N HIS A 590 -7.25 17.41 -7.41
CA HIS A 590 -7.67 17.40 -8.82
C HIS A 590 -6.50 17.22 -9.79
N LEU A 591 -5.33 17.77 -9.46
CA LEU A 591 -4.10 17.54 -10.21
C LEU A 591 -3.61 16.09 -10.07
N GLU A 592 -3.60 15.53 -8.85
CA GLU A 592 -3.23 14.14 -8.60
C GLU A 592 -4.13 13.18 -9.41
N ASP A 593 -5.45 13.37 -9.36
CA ASP A 593 -6.41 12.54 -10.10
C ASP A 593 -6.16 12.59 -11.61
N SER A 594 -5.79 13.76 -12.14
CA SER A 594 -5.46 13.93 -13.56
C SER A 594 -4.12 13.28 -13.95
N LEU A 595 -3.18 13.20 -13.01
CA LEU A 595 -1.81 12.71 -13.23
C LEU A 595 -1.61 11.24 -12.83
N ARG A 596 -2.58 10.61 -12.16
CA ARG A 596 -2.44 9.26 -11.58
C ARG A 596 -2.01 8.20 -12.61
N HIS A 597 -2.45 8.33 -13.86
CA HIS A 597 -2.07 7.43 -14.94
C HIS A 597 -0.56 7.42 -15.27
N LEU A 598 0.23 8.39 -14.79
CA LEU A 598 1.68 8.40 -14.98
C LEU A 598 2.40 7.32 -14.13
N VAL A 599 1.74 6.87 -13.05
CA VAL A 599 2.27 5.93 -12.05
C VAL A 599 1.48 4.61 -11.96
N GLU A 600 0.37 4.49 -12.69
CA GLU A 600 -0.35 3.23 -12.95
C GLU A 600 0.27 2.47 -14.14
#